data_AF-A0A3P9CTK5-F1
#
_entry.id   AF-A0A3P9CTK5-F1
#
_cell.length_a   1.000
_cell.length_b   1.000
_cell.length_c   1.000
_cell.angle_alpha   90.00
_cell.angle_beta   90.00
_cell.angle_gamma   90.00
#
_symmetry.space_group_name_H-M   'P 1'
#
loop_
_entity.id
_entity.type
_entity.pdbx_description
1 polymer ?
#
loop_
_entity_poly.entity_id
_entity_poly.type
_entity_poly.pdbx_seq_one_letter_code
_entity_poly.pdbx_strand_id
1 'polypeptide(L)'
;MHHIVVCQLPKNDKEEEEPAAAAEEEEKEREALYLRKSKMAKHHPDLIFCRKQAGVAIGRLCEKCDGKCVICDSYVRPCTLVRICDECNYGSYQGRCVICGGPGVSDAYYCKECTIQEKDRDGCPKIVNLGSSKTDLFYERKKYGFKKR
;
A
#
# COMPACT_ATOMS: atom_id res chain seq x y z
N MET A 1 -58.51 -62.68 -6.60
CA MET A 1 -57.65 -62.46 -7.79
C MET A 1 -57.92 -61.07 -8.33
N HIS A 2 -57.27 -60.04 -7.79
CA HIS A 2 -57.24 -58.73 -8.46
C HIS A 2 -55.80 -58.31 -8.62
N HIS A 3 -55.46 -58.15 -9.89
CA HIS A 3 -54.18 -57.78 -10.45
C HIS A 3 -53.72 -56.39 -9.98
N ILE A 4 -52.39 -56.31 -9.93
CA ILE A 4 -51.53 -55.13 -9.89
C ILE A 4 -51.98 -54.06 -10.89
N VAL A 5 -52.04 -52.81 -10.44
CA VAL A 5 -51.66 -51.64 -11.25
C VAL A 5 -50.74 -50.77 -10.41
N VAL A 6 -49.46 -50.80 -10.76
CA VAL A 6 -48.44 -49.84 -10.33
C VAL A 6 -48.77 -48.52 -11.02
N CYS A 7 -48.96 -47.44 -10.27
CA CYS A 7 -48.85 -46.09 -10.82
C CYS A 7 -47.55 -45.47 -10.32
N GLN A 8 -46.61 -45.35 -11.25
CA GLN A 8 -45.32 -44.72 -11.09
C GLN A 8 -45.42 -43.18 -11.13
N LEU A 9 -44.71 -42.54 -10.19
CA LEU A 9 -43.90 -41.30 -10.33
C LEU A 9 -44.65 -39.93 -10.47
N PRO A 10 -44.06 -38.79 -10.03
CA PRO A 10 -42.61 -38.52 -10.03
C PRO A 10 -42.00 -38.08 -8.69
N LYS A 11 -40.73 -38.48 -8.55
CA LYS A 11 -39.75 -37.83 -7.68
C LYS A 11 -39.45 -36.46 -8.28
N ASN A 12 -39.67 -35.39 -7.51
CA ASN A 12 -39.01 -34.13 -7.78
C ASN A 12 -37.67 -34.18 -7.07
N ASP A 13 -36.67 -34.66 -7.80
CA ASP A 13 -35.28 -34.42 -7.52
C ASP A 13 -35.00 -32.96 -7.90
N LYS A 14 -34.80 -32.09 -6.91
CA LYS A 14 -34.10 -30.80 -7.02
C LYS A 14 -34.11 -30.12 -5.66
N GLU A 15 -33.02 -29.41 -5.39
CA GLU A 15 -32.79 -28.54 -4.22
C GLU A 15 -32.06 -29.20 -3.03
N GLU A 16 -30.98 -29.92 -3.30
CA GLU A 16 -29.89 -30.11 -2.32
C GLU A 16 -28.54 -29.81 -2.99
N GLU A 17 -28.36 -28.60 -3.51
CA GLU A 17 -27.04 -28.20 -4.05
C GLU A 17 -26.84 -26.68 -4.00
N GLU A 18 -27.11 -26.05 -2.85
CA GLU A 18 -26.87 -24.60 -2.69
C GLU A 18 -26.31 -24.08 -1.32
N PRO A 19 -25.78 -24.89 -0.38
CA PRO A 19 -25.12 -24.30 0.81
C PRO A 19 -23.59 -24.14 0.69
N ALA A 20 -22.93 -24.73 -0.31
CA ALA A 20 -21.46 -24.71 -0.39
C ALA A 20 -20.88 -23.41 -0.97
N ALA A 21 -21.52 -22.85 -2.02
CA ALA A 21 -21.01 -21.66 -2.70
C ALA A 21 -21.05 -20.39 -1.83
N ALA A 22 -22.07 -20.26 -0.98
CA ALA A 22 -22.21 -19.10 -0.08
C ALA A 22 -21.16 -19.07 1.04
N ALA A 23 -20.76 -20.23 1.56
CA ALA A 23 -19.71 -20.33 2.57
C ALA A 23 -18.32 -20.00 1.99
N GLU A 24 -18.06 -20.39 0.73
CA GLU A 24 -16.82 -20.02 0.01
C GLU A 24 -16.74 -18.52 -0.29
N GLU A 25 -17.87 -17.84 -0.53
CA GLU A 25 -17.91 -16.38 -0.70
C GLU A 25 -17.66 -15.63 0.63
N GLU A 26 -18.27 -16.05 1.74
CA GLU A 26 -18.01 -15.44 3.07
C GLU A 26 -16.55 -15.63 3.54
N GLU A 27 -15.93 -16.78 3.23
CA GLU A 27 -14.52 -17.02 3.54
C GLU A 27 -13.59 -16.12 2.70
N LYS A 28 -13.86 -15.95 1.41
CA LYS A 28 -13.14 -14.98 0.53
C LYS A 28 -13.32 -13.54 1.00
N GLU A 29 -14.50 -13.16 1.47
CA GLU A 29 -14.73 -11.82 2.03
C GLU A 29 -13.97 -11.62 3.35
N ARG A 30 -13.92 -12.63 4.23
CA ARG A 30 -13.12 -12.62 5.46
C ARG A 30 -11.62 -12.58 5.17
N GLU A 31 -11.14 -13.32 4.17
CA GLU A 31 -9.75 -13.32 3.75
C GLU A 31 -9.37 -11.97 3.11
N ALA A 32 -10.24 -11.41 2.27
CA ALA A 32 -10.10 -10.06 1.72
C ALA A 32 -10.13 -8.99 2.83
N LEU A 33 -10.96 -9.17 3.86
CA LEU A 33 -11.03 -8.27 5.01
C LEU A 33 -9.78 -8.40 5.90
N TYR A 34 -9.21 -9.60 6.08
CA TYR A 34 -7.95 -9.83 6.78
C TYR A 34 -6.73 -9.26 6.00
N LEU A 35 -6.69 -9.44 4.69
CA LEU A 35 -5.69 -8.85 3.79
C LEU A 35 -5.81 -7.32 3.75
N ARG A 36 -7.02 -6.78 3.88
CA ARG A 36 -7.30 -5.35 4.03
C ARG A 36 -6.92 -4.81 5.42
N LYS A 37 -7.02 -5.64 6.46
CA LYS A 37 -6.72 -5.30 7.87
C LYS A 37 -5.22 -5.38 8.20
N SER A 38 -4.42 -6.09 7.40
CA SER A 38 -2.95 -6.13 7.52
C SER A 38 -2.22 -5.06 6.69
N LYS A 39 -2.94 -4.25 5.91
CA LYS A 39 -2.43 -3.00 5.30
C LYS A 39 -2.20 -1.93 6.37
N MET A 40 -1.29 -2.19 7.29
CA MET A 40 -0.32 -1.13 7.60
C MET A 40 0.20 -0.71 6.24
N ALA A 41 0.07 0.57 5.86
CA ALA A 41 0.68 1.07 4.65
C ALA A 41 2.20 1.03 4.87
N LYS A 42 2.73 -0.19 4.75
CA LYS A 42 4.13 -0.51 4.62
C LYS A 42 4.41 -0.08 3.20
N HIS A 43 5.27 0.91 3.04
CA HIS A 43 5.95 1.10 1.76
C HIS A 43 6.30 -0.27 1.19
N HIS A 44 6.14 -0.44 -0.13
CA HIS A 44 6.44 -1.71 -0.81
C HIS A 44 7.76 -2.27 -0.26
N PRO A 45 7.84 -3.56 0.12
CA PRO A 45 8.97 -4.10 0.90
C PRO A 45 10.33 -3.87 0.22
N ASP A 46 10.32 -3.68 -1.10
CA ASP A 46 11.50 -3.31 -1.87
C ASP A 46 12.05 -1.91 -1.57
N LEU A 47 11.31 -0.98 -0.95
CA LEU A 47 11.79 0.38 -0.70
C LEU A 47 12.79 0.39 0.46
N ILE A 48 14.00 0.83 0.15
CA ILE A 48 15.14 0.87 1.08
C ILE A 48 15.33 2.31 1.55
N PHE A 49 15.31 2.47 2.87
CA PHE A 49 15.61 3.73 3.54
C PHE A 49 17.12 3.96 3.67
N CYS A 50 17.52 5.22 3.64
CA CYS A 50 18.91 5.63 3.78
C CYS A 50 19.51 5.28 5.16
N ARG A 51 18.78 5.56 6.25
CA ARG A 51 19.18 5.30 7.65
C ARG A 51 20.55 5.86 8.07
N LYS A 52 21.09 6.84 7.33
CA LYS A 52 22.28 7.61 7.73
C LYS A 52 21.92 8.57 8.87
N GLN A 53 22.93 9.07 9.58
CA GLN A 53 22.75 10.07 10.62
C GLN A 53 21.97 11.28 10.09
N ALA A 54 20.88 11.63 10.77
CA ALA A 54 20.05 12.76 10.38
C ALA A 54 20.83 14.07 10.61
N GLY A 55 20.81 14.94 9.61
CA GLY A 55 21.44 16.26 9.67
C GLY A 55 20.44 17.35 10.07
N VAL A 56 20.78 18.59 9.75
CA VAL A 56 19.95 19.77 10.07
C VAL A 56 18.88 20.00 9.00
N ALA A 57 19.06 19.45 7.80
CA ALA A 57 18.17 19.66 6.67
C ALA A 57 16.76 19.09 6.92
N ILE A 58 15.74 19.87 6.54
CA ILE A 58 14.34 19.49 6.67
C ILE A 58 13.91 18.68 5.44
N GLY A 59 13.23 17.56 5.67
CA GLY A 59 12.66 16.76 4.60
C GLY A 59 11.48 17.45 3.93
N ARG A 60 11.33 17.28 2.61
CA ARG A 60 10.23 17.85 1.82
C ARG A 60 9.36 16.74 1.21
N LEU A 61 8.10 17.01 0.91
CA LEU A 61 7.21 16.11 0.17
C LEU A 61 6.71 16.77 -1.11
N CYS A 62 6.46 15.94 -2.13
CA CYS A 62 5.87 16.36 -3.40
C CYS A 62 4.34 16.45 -3.27
N GLU A 63 3.67 17.18 -4.17
CA GLU A 63 2.20 17.36 -4.17
C GLU A 63 1.39 16.05 -4.04
N LYS A 64 1.93 14.96 -4.61
CA LYS A 64 1.31 13.62 -4.58
C LYS A 64 1.46 12.88 -3.24
N CYS A 65 2.39 13.33 -2.42
CA CYS A 65 2.78 12.75 -1.15
C CYS A 65 2.51 13.69 0.03
N ASP A 66 1.91 14.85 -0.22
CA ASP A 66 1.66 15.85 0.82
C ASP A 66 0.83 15.28 1.97
N GLY A 67 1.22 15.63 3.19
CA GLY A 67 0.56 15.19 4.41
C GLY A 67 0.77 13.73 4.79
N LYS A 68 1.49 12.93 3.99
CA LYS A 68 1.82 11.55 4.36
C LYS A 68 2.94 11.50 5.39
N CYS A 69 2.78 10.64 6.37
CA CYS A 69 3.87 10.21 7.22
C CYS A 69 4.90 9.43 6.41
N VAL A 70 6.18 9.71 6.63
CA VAL A 70 7.31 9.14 5.86
C VAL A 70 7.53 7.64 6.11
N ILE A 71 6.89 7.06 7.14
CA ILE A 71 7.12 5.67 7.55
C ILE A 71 5.88 4.79 7.30
N CYS A 72 4.72 5.29 7.71
CA CYS A 72 3.46 4.53 7.66
C CYS A 72 2.49 5.03 6.60
N ASP A 73 2.90 6.00 5.76
CA ASP A 73 2.08 6.62 4.71
C ASP A 73 0.71 7.16 5.18
N SER A 74 0.50 7.30 6.49
CA SER A 74 -0.75 7.78 7.07
C SER A 74 -0.85 9.30 7.01
N TYR A 75 -2.05 9.83 6.86
CA TYR A 75 -2.30 11.28 6.79
C TYR A 75 -2.66 11.90 8.15
N VAL A 76 -2.57 11.13 9.23
CA VAL A 76 -3.19 11.48 10.52
C VAL A 76 -2.15 11.99 11.51
N ARG A 77 -2.45 13.14 12.15
CA ARG A 77 -1.74 13.73 13.28
C ARG A 77 -0.20 13.81 13.08
N PRO A 78 0.28 14.73 12.21
CA PRO A 78 1.70 15.06 12.16
C PRO A 78 2.16 15.67 13.49
N CYS A 79 3.27 15.19 14.05
CA CYS A 79 3.81 15.67 15.31
C CYS A 79 5.23 16.22 15.17
N THR A 80 6.16 15.43 14.62
CA THR A 80 7.58 15.81 14.55
C THR A 80 8.01 16.08 13.10
N LEU A 81 8.84 17.11 12.93
CA LEU A 81 9.44 17.46 11.64
C LEU A 81 10.50 16.43 11.26
N VAL A 82 10.53 16.06 9.98
CA VAL A 82 11.49 15.08 9.46
C VAL A 82 12.82 15.74 9.16
N ARG A 83 13.90 15.09 9.58
CA ARG A 83 15.28 15.50 9.28
C ARG A 83 15.94 14.51 8.33
N ILE A 84 16.66 15.04 7.35
CA ILE A 84 17.39 14.26 6.35
C ILE A 84 18.90 14.39 6.56
N CYS A 85 19.66 13.38 6.14
CA CYS A 85 21.13 13.45 6.17
C CYS A 85 21.67 14.43 5.12
N ASP A 86 22.87 14.92 5.34
CA ASP A 86 23.50 15.93 4.48
C ASP A 86 23.77 15.40 3.06
N GLU A 87 24.06 14.10 2.94
CA GLU A 87 24.27 13.45 1.64
C GLU A 87 22.99 13.41 0.79
N CYS A 88 21.83 13.13 1.41
CA CYS A 88 20.55 13.13 0.71
C CYS A 88 20.05 14.55 0.38
N ASN A 89 20.65 15.58 0.96
CA ASN A 89 20.34 16.99 0.70
C ASN A 89 21.44 17.70 -0.10
N TYR A 90 22.31 16.96 -0.78
CA TYR A 90 23.42 17.56 -1.51
C TYR A 90 23.05 17.89 -2.97
N GLY A 91 23.40 19.10 -3.42
CA GLY A 91 23.29 19.53 -4.82
C GLY A 91 21.90 19.36 -5.43
N SER A 92 21.80 18.54 -6.48
CA SER A 92 20.54 18.32 -7.23
C SER A 92 19.47 17.55 -6.46
N TYR A 93 19.80 16.95 -5.30
CA TYR A 93 18.86 16.27 -4.42
C TYR A 93 18.19 17.19 -3.40
N GLN A 94 18.62 18.46 -3.34
CA GLN A 94 18.01 19.48 -2.49
C GLN A 94 16.53 19.66 -2.80
N GLY A 95 15.73 19.82 -1.74
CA GLY A 95 14.30 20.07 -1.86
C GLY A 95 13.52 18.95 -2.56
N ARG A 96 14.09 17.74 -2.71
CA ARG A 96 13.37 16.61 -3.31
C ARG A 96 12.52 15.88 -2.28
N CYS A 97 11.39 15.35 -2.74
CA CYS A 97 10.48 14.56 -1.95
C CYS A 97 11.16 13.35 -1.30
N VAL A 98 10.93 13.13 -0.01
CA VAL A 98 11.53 12.03 0.76
C VAL A 98 11.05 10.64 0.28
N ILE A 99 9.81 10.54 -0.20
CA ILE A 99 9.19 9.28 -0.65
C ILE A 99 9.35 9.08 -2.17
N CYS A 100 9.04 10.14 -2.94
CA CYS A 100 8.84 10.03 -4.38
C CYS A 100 10.08 10.41 -5.20
N GLY A 101 11.00 11.20 -4.63
CA GLY A 101 12.17 11.75 -5.33
C GLY A 101 11.87 12.89 -6.32
N GLY A 102 10.59 13.30 -6.45
CA GLY A 102 10.17 14.46 -7.25
C GLY A 102 10.41 15.81 -6.56
N PRO A 103 10.02 16.93 -7.19
CA PRO A 103 10.14 18.26 -6.58
C PRO A 103 9.29 18.36 -5.31
N GLY A 104 9.90 18.81 -4.22
CA GLY A 104 9.24 18.95 -2.92
C GLY A 104 8.68 20.36 -2.71
N VAL A 105 7.44 20.42 -2.25
CA VAL A 105 6.69 21.66 -2.01
C VAL A 105 6.46 21.84 -0.51
N SER A 106 5.89 20.83 0.14
CA SER A 106 5.56 20.86 1.57
C SER A 106 6.67 20.25 2.43
N ASP A 107 6.70 20.59 3.73
CA ASP A 107 7.61 19.97 4.68
C ASP A 107 7.08 18.60 5.14
N ALA A 108 7.99 17.65 5.37
CA ALA A 108 7.68 16.30 5.76
C ALA A 108 7.55 16.16 7.28
N TYR A 109 6.57 15.36 7.72
CA TYR A 109 6.30 15.11 9.14
C TYR A 109 6.21 13.62 9.45
N TYR A 110 6.55 13.25 10.69
CA TYR A 110 6.22 11.96 11.26
C TYR A 110 4.88 12.01 11.99
N CYS A 111 4.17 10.89 11.94
CA CYS A 111 2.93 10.69 12.66
C CYS A 111 3.19 10.54 14.17
N LYS A 112 2.22 10.95 15.01
CA LYS A 112 2.32 10.80 16.47
C LYS A 112 2.62 9.36 16.90
N GLU A 113 2.00 8.38 16.26
CA GLU A 113 2.21 6.95 16.56
C GLU A 113 3.65 6.51 16.25
N CYS A 114 4.22 7.05 15.18
CA CYS A 114 5.57 6.78 14.72
C CYS A 114 6.60 7.33 15.71
N THR A 115 6.34 8.52 16.24
CA THR A 115 7.15 9.15 17.28
C THR A 115 7.06 8.39 18.61
N ILE A 116 5.87 7.90 18.99
CA ILE A 116 5.69 7.08 20.21
C ILE A 116 6.42 5.73 20.09
N GLN A 117 6.45 5.17 18.89
CA GLN A 117 7.22 3.95 18.57
C GLN A 117 8.72 4.22 18.38
N GLU A 118 9.19 5.46 18.61
CA GLU A 118 10.57 5.90 18.46
C GLU A 118 11.19 5.70 17.05
N LYS A 119 10.35 5.54 16.02
CA LYS A 119 10.81 5.33 14.63
C LYS A 119 11.38 6.60 13.99
N ASP A 120 11.16 7.75 14.60
CA ASP A 120 11.79 9.02 14.24
C ASP A 120 13.29 9.06 14.58
N ARG A 121 13.79 8.11 15.37
CA ARG A 121 15.20 8.00 15.76
C ARG A 121 16.03 7.03 14.91
N ASP A 122 15.41 6.34 13.95
CA ASP A 122 16.07 5.37 13.07
C ASP A 122 17.07 6.00 12.05
N GLY A 123 17.07 7.33 11.93
CA GLY A 123 17.94 8.08 11.03
C GLY A 123 17.21 8.67 9.82
N CYS A 124 17.94 8.95 8.74
CA CYS A 124 17.41 9.61 7.55
C CYS A 124 16.37 8.73 6.83
N PRO A 125 15.10 9.16 6.75
CA PRO A 125 14.02 8.36 6.16
C PRO A 125 13.89 8.53 4.64
N LYS A 126 14.94 9.04 3.97
CA LYS A 126 14.97 9.18 2.50
C LYS A 126 15.02 7.83 1.83
N ILE A 127 14.12 7.60 0.88
CA ILE A 127 14.10 6.40 0.05
C ILE A 127 15.12 6.59 -1.08
N VAL A 128 16.08 5.66 -1.16
CA VAL A 128 17.19 5.75 -2.12
C VAL A 128 16.82 5.13 -3.46
N ASN A 129 16.05 4.04 -3.44
CA ASN A 129 15.70 3.30 -4.65
C ASN A 129 14.34 3.72 -5.22
N LEU A 130 14.22 3.61 -6.54
CA LEU A 130 12.96 3.73 -7.25
C LEU A 130 12.34 2.34 -7.30
N GLY A 131 11.39 2.06 -6.40
CA GLY A 131 10.80 0.72 -6.22
C GLY A 131 10.27 0.08 -7.51
N SER A 132 10.27 -1.26 -7.52
CA SER A 132 9.90 -2.13 -8.65
C SER A 132 8.55 -1.77 -9.29
N SER A 133 7.56 -1.37 -8.48
CA SER A 133 6.23 -1.01 -8.98
C SER A 133 6.24 0.18 -9.94
N LYS A 134 7.12 1.17 -9.72
CA LYS A 134 7.23 2.34 -10.62
C LYS A 134 7.94 1.98 -11.92
N THR A 135 8.94 1.11 -11.85
CA THR A 135 9.67 0.66 -13.04
C THR A 135 8.80 -0.26 -13.90
N ASP A 136 8.02 -1.13 -13.29
CA ASP A 136 7.13 -2.05 -14.01
C ASP A 136 6.05 -1.29 -14.77
N LEU A 137 5.36 -0.35 -14.11
CA LEU A 137 4.39 0.56 -14.74
C LEU A 137 4.98 1.34 -15.92
N PHE A 138 6.26 1.70 -15.86
CA PHE A 138 6.94 2.39 -16.96
C PHE A 138 7.12 1.47 -18.17
N TYR A 139 7.57 0.23 -17.94
CA TYR A 139 7.77 -0.74 -19.01
C TYR A 139 6.46 -1.26 -19.60
N GLU A 140 5.43 -1.49 -18.78
CA GLU A 140 4.08 -1.84 -19.24
C GLU A 140 3.50 -0.75 -20.15
N ARG A 141 3.62 0.52 -19.75
CA ARG A 141 3.14 1.65 -20.56
C ARG A 141 3.88 1.77 -21.90
N LYS A 142 5.16 1.39 -21.95
CA LYS A 142 5.96 1.36 -23.17
C LYS A 142 5.59 0.17 -24.07
N LYS A 143 5.24 -0.98 -23.48
CA LYS A 143 4.90 -2.22 -24.20
C LYS A 143 3.56 -2.13 -24.95
N TYR A 144 2.54 -1.50 -24.36
CA TYR A 144 1.19 -1.46 -24.94
C TYR A 144 0.91 -0.26 -25.86
N GLY A 145 1.89 0.62 -26.09
CA GLY A 145 1.74 1.75 -27.01
C GLY A 145 0.79 2.83 -26.48
N PHE A 146 1.12 4.09 -26.77
CA PHE A 146 0.28 5.22 -26.41
C PHE A 146 -1.03 5.17 -27.23
N LYS A 147 -2.12 4.61 -26.67
CA LYS A 147 -3.46 4.94 -27.19
C LYS A 147 -3.69 6.42 -26.85
N LYS A 148 -3.50 7.30 -27.84
CA LYS A 148 -3.97 8.68 -27.76
C LYS A 148 -5.46 8.63 -27.39
N ARG A 149 -5.79 9.20 -26.24
CA ARG A 149 -7.16 9.48 -25.87
C ARG A 149 -7.69 10.61 -26.74
#